data_AF-A0A314UIY6-F1
#
_entry.id   AF-A0A314UIY6-F1
#
_cell.length_a   1.000
_cell.length_b   1.000
_cell.length_c   1.000
_cell.angle_alpha   90.00
_cell.angle_beta   90.00
_cell.angle_gamma   90.00
#
_symmetry.space_group_name_H-M   'P 1'
#
loop_
_entity.id
_entity.type
_entity.pdbx_description
1 polymer ?
#
loop_
_entity_poly.entity_id
_entity_poly.type
_entity_poly.pdbx_seq_one_letter_code
_entity_poly.pdbx_strand_id
1 'polypeptide(L)'
;MDQSALQLVSEIGTNLRRQARPNKDFIVKSLRQAASSLSQLEQASSPEALKKLKPLTEAIVHGLLQHRDKDVRLLVAICVTEMFRVMAPEPPFVDKYLRDVFKLILSTFTELADTASPLFSRRAKIAETVARCKCCVIVGY
;
A
#
# COMPACT_ATOMS: atom_id res chain seq x y z
N MET A 1 18.04 7.33 -1.78
CA MET A 1 17.19 6.66 -0.75
C MET A 1 17.20 7.41 0.58
N ASP A 2 16.05 7.97 0.96
CA ASP A 2 15.83 8.62 2.25
C ASP A 2 15.71 7.60 3.40
N GLN A 3 16.76 7.50 4.22
CA GLN A 3 16.83 6.59 5.37
C GLN A 3 15.81 6.93 6.47
N SER A 4 15.41 8.19 6.59
CA SER A 4 14.41 8.64 7.57
C SER A 4 13.03 8.13 7.18
N ALA A 5 12.65 8.27 5.91
CA ALA A 5 11.38 7.77 5.39
C ALA A 5 11.27 6.23 5.51
N LEU A 6 12.34 5.48 5.24
CA LEU A 6 12.37 4.02 5.44
C LEU A 6 12.17 3.62 6.90
N GLN A 7 12.83 4.34 7.82
CA GLN A 7 12.71 4.08 9.25
C GLN A 7 11.28 4.33 9.73
N LEU A 8 10.67 5.43 9.30
CA LEU A 8 9.29 5.77 9.63
C LEU A 8 8.31 4.70 9.16
N VAL A 9 8.46 4.21 7.93
CA VAL A 9 7.60 3.14 7.38
C VAL A 9 7.69 1.86 8.22
N SER A 10 8.91 1.48 8.63
CA SER A 10 9.14 0.33 9.50
C SER A 10 8.43 0.47 10.86
N GLU A 11 8.55 1.65 11.48
CA GLU A 11 7.92 1.94 12.78
C GLU A 11 6.39 1.94 12.68
N ILE A 12 5.83 2.53 11.63
CA ILE A 12 4.39 2.53 11.38
C ILE A 12 3.87 1.10 11.24
N GLY A 13 4.51 0.28 10.40
CA GLY A 13 4.13 -1.13 10.23
C GLY A 13 4.21 -1.91 11.54
N THR A 14 5.25 -1.68 12.33
CA THR A 14 5.42 -2.32 13.65
C THR A 14 4.30 -1.90 14.62
N ASN A 15 3.96 -0.62 14.67
CA ASN A 15 2.90 -0.11 15.54
C ASN A 15 1.51 -0.62 15.14
N LEU A 16 1.23 -0.70 13.85
CA LEU A 16 -0.01 -1.28 13.33
C LEU A 16 -0.16 -2.75 13.74
N ARG A 17 0.93 -3.52 13.75
CA ARG A 17 0.92 -4.94 14.16
C ARG A 17 0.80 -5.16 15.66
N ARG A 18 1.35 -4.26 16.48
CA ARG A 18 1.31 -4.39 17.95
C ARG A 18 -0.09 -4.21 18.53
N GLN A 19 -0.96 -3.48 17.85
CA GLN A 19 -2.31 -3.24 18.33
C GLN A 19 -3.25 -4.36 17.90
N ALA A 20 -3.86 -5.05 18.87
CA ALA A 20 -4.81 -6.13 18.58
C ALA A 20 -6.14 -5.63 17.99
N ARG A 21 -6.56 -4.40 18.36
CA ARG A 21 -7.80 -3.75 17.89
C ARG A 21 -7.58 -2.24 17.72
N PRO A 22 -6.81 -1.80 16.71
CA PRO A 22 -6.60 -0.39 16.46
C PRO A 22 -7.93 0.30 16.10
N ASN A 23 -8.16 1.51 16.62
CA ASN A 23 -9.32 2.30 16.24
C ASN A 23 -9.13 2.91 14.83
N LYS A 24 -10.23 3.35 14.20
CA LYS A 24 -10.22 3.88 12.82
C LYS A 24 -9.23 5.05 12.67
N ASP A 25 -9.24 5.99 13.60
CA ASP A 25 -8.43 7.21 13.49
C ASP A 25 -6.93 6.91 13.53
N PHE A 26 -6.53 5.97 14.38
CA PHE A 26 -5.16 5.47 14.43
C PHE A 26 -4.76 4.84 13.09
N ILE A 27 -5.57 3.92 12.55
CA ILE A 27 -5.31 3.26 11.26
C ILE A 27 -5.17 4.31 10.15
N VAL A 28 -6.12 5.24 10.06
CA VAL A 28 -6.14 6.29 9.03
C VAL A 28 -4.90 7.17 9.13
N LYS A 29 -4.54 7.62 10.34
CA LYS A 29 -3.35 8.45 10.56
C LYS A 29 -2.07 7.70 10.16
N SER A 30 -1.93 6.47 10.62
CA SER A 30 -0.79 5.60 10.29
C SER A 30 -0.66 5.36 8.79
N LEU A 31 -1.75 5.02 8.09
CA LEU A 31 -1.71 4.75 6.66
C LEU A 31 -1.46 6.02 5.84
N ARG A 32 -1.98 7.19 6.24
CA ARG A 32 -1.65 8.47 5.59
C ARG A 32 -0.16 8.78 5.69
N GLN A 33 0.41 8.59 6.89
CA GLN A 33 1.82 8.82 7.12
C GLN A 33 2.68 7.83 6.31
N ALA A 34 2.31 6.54 6.29
CA ALA A 34 2.98 5.53 5.48
C ALA A 34 2.93 5.86 3.99
N ALA A 35 1.78 6.24 3.45
CA ALA A 35 1.63 6.64 2.05
C ALA A 35 2.52 7.84 1.70
N SER A 36 2.53 8.87 2.55
CA SER A 36 3.41 10.03 2.35
C SER A 36 4.88 9.63 2.34
N SER A 37 5.33 8.82 3.30
CA SER A 37 6.73 8.38 3.37
C SER A 37 7.12 7.49 2.20
N LEU A 38 6.28 6.52 1.84
CA LEU A 38 6.52 5.66 0.68
C LEU A 38 6.65 6.48 -0.61
N SER A 39 5.85 7.55 -0.77
CA SER A 39 5.91 8.41 -1.96
C SER A 39 7.24 9.15 -2.13
N GLN A 40 8.01 9.34 -1.05
CA GLN A 40 9.34 9.97 -1.07
C GLN A 40 10.46 8.96 -1.31
N LEU A 41 10.16 7.66 -1.22
CA LEU A 41 11.15 6.61 -1.45
C LEU A 41 11.31 6.34 -2.94
N GLU A 42 12.55 6.20 -3.37
CA GLU A 42 12.91 5.56 -4.63
C GLU A 42 12.76 4.03 -4.50
N GLN A 43 13.04 3.32 -5.59
CA GLN A 43 13.10 1.86 -5.57
C GLN A 43 14.18 1.38 -4.58
N ALA A 44 13.80 0.50 -3.66
CA ALA A 44 14.67 -0.08 -2.65
C ALA A 44 15.61 -1.11 -3.30
N SER A 45 16.90 -0.80 -3.32
CA SER A 45 17.93 -1.64 -3.95
C SER A 45 18.71 -2.52 -2.98
N SER A 46 18.60 -2.29 -1.66
CA SER A 46 19.33 -3.06 -0.65
C SER A 46 18.45 -4.03 0.16
N PRO A 47 18.97 -5.20 0.56
CA PRO A 47 18.25 -6.14 1.43
C PRO A 47 17.81 -5.51 2.76
N GLU A 48 18.59 -4.59 3.32
CA GLU A 48 18.27 -3.89 4.56
C GLU A 48 17.05 -2.98 4.40
N ALA A 49 16.93 -2.28 3.27
CA ALA A 49 15.78 -1.45 2.98
C ALA A 49 14.51 -2.30 2.79
N LEU A 50 14.62 -3.42 2.06
CA LEU A 50 13.51 -4.36 1.91
C LEU A 50 13.06 -4.94 3.26
N LYS A 51 14.01 -5.25 4.16
CA LYS A 51 13.69 -5.70 5.53
C LYS A 51 12.92 -4.64 6.31
N LYS A 52 13.23 -3.34 6.16
CA LYS A 52 12.49 -2.25 6.82
C LYS A 52 11.06 -2.08 6.31
N LEU A 53 10.73 -2.55 5.10
CA LEU A 53 9.38 -2.49 4.55
C LEU A 53 8.48 -3.65 5.02
N LYS A 54 9.07 -4.78 5.43
CA LYS A 54 8.33 -5.98 5.85
C LYS A 54 7.28 -5.76 6.94
N PRO A 55 7.51 -4.97 8.01
CA PRO A 55 6.50 -4.75 9.03
C PRO A 55 5.21 -4.17 8.48
N LEU A 56 5.29 -3.27 7.49
CA LEU A 56 4.11 -2.68 6.85
C LEU A 56 3.42 -3.69 5.93
N THR A 57 4.18 -4.49 5.17
CA THR A 57 3.62 -5.56 4.34
C THR A 57 2.79 -6.53 5.18
N GLU A 58 3.35 -6.96 6.31
CA GLU A 58 2.70 -7.87 7.25
C GLU A 58 1.45 -7.23 7.87
N ALA A 59 1.52 -5.96 8.30
CA ALA A 59 0.34 -5.24 8.80
C ALA A 59 -0.81 -5.21 7.79
N ILE A 60 -0.49 -5.00 6.51
CA ILE A 60 -1.49 -4.92 5.44
C ILE A 60 -2.20 -6.27 5.25
N VAL A 61 -1.44 -7.36 5.07
CA VAL A 61 -2.00 -8.68 4.78
C VAL A 61 -2.72 -9.33 5.96
N HIS A 62 -2.37 -8.97 7.20
CA HIS A 62 -2.95 -9.56 8.41
C HIS A 62 -4.20 -8.86 8.96
N GLY A 63 -4.78 -7.91 8.23
CA GLY A 63 -6.08 -7.35 8.63
C GLY A 63 -6.58 -6.11 7.90
N LEU A 64 -5.74 -5.45 7.09
CA LEU A 64 -6.14 -4.18 6.47
C LEU A 64 -6.69 -4.34 5.05
N LEU A 65 -6.32 -5.41 4.32
CA LEU A 65 -6.82 -5.66 2.95
C LEU A 65 -8.35 -5.78 2.87
N GLN A 66 -8.97 -6.40 3.88
CA GLN A 66 -10.41 -6.67 3.92
C GLN A 66 -11.16 -5.75 4.89
N HIS A 67 -10.59 -4.59 5.23
CA HIS A 67 -11.20 -3.67 6.18
C HIS A 67 -12.57 -3.16 5.68
N ARG A 68 -13.55 -3.02 6.57
CA ARG A 68 -14.94 -2.64 6.20
C ARG A 68 -15.09 -1.18 5.78
N ASP A 69 -14.27 -0.30 6.36
CA ASP A 69 -14.30 1.13 6.07
C ASP A 69 -13.66 1.47 4.71
N LYS A 70 -14.37 2.27 3.90
CA LYS A 70 -13.95 2.65 2.54
C LYS A 70 -12.70 3.53 2.53
N ASP A 71 -12.59 4.47 3.46
CA ASP A 71 -11.43 5.38 3.52
C ASP A 71 -10.17 4.61 3.88
N VAL A 72 -10.28 3.67 4.83
CA VAL A 72 -9.18 2.77 5.18
C VAL A 72 -8.78 1.95 3.96
N ARG A 73 -9.71 1.32 3.25
CA ARG A 73 -9.38 0.54 2.04
C ARG A 73 -8.69 1.37 0.97
N LEU A 74 -9.14 2.60 0.72
CA LEU A 74 -8.50 3.49 -0.24
C LEU A 74 -7.05 3.81 0.19
N LEU A 75 -6.82 4.09 1.47
CA LEU A 75 -5.47 4.34 1.99
C LEU A 75 -4.57 3.10 1.92
N VAL A 76 -5.11 1.91 2.19
CA VAL A 76 -4.40 0.65 2.00
C VAL A 76 -4.03 0.48 0.53
N ALA A 77 -4.95 0.72 -0.41
CA ALA A 77 -4.68 0.64 -1.84
C ALA A 77 -3.55 1.59 -2.28
N ILE A 78 -3.53 2.83 -1.76
CA ILE A 78 -2.44 3.78 -1.99
C ILE A 78 -1.11 3.23 -1.47
N CYS A 79 -1.07 2.74 -0.23
CA CYS A 79 0.16 2.19 0.36
C CYS A 79 0.68 0.98 -0.44
N VAL A 80 -0.19 0.01 -0.73
CA VAL A 80 0.10 -1.17 -1.55
C VAL A 80 0.71 -0.77 -2.89
N THR A 81 0.10 0.21 -3.56
CA THR A 81 0.53 0.65 -4.89
C THR A 81 1.90 1.33 -4.85
N GLU A 82 2.17 2.15 -3.83
CA GLU A 82 3.52 2.69 -3.61
C GLU A 82 4.54 1.61 -3.23
N MET A 83 4.14 0.57 -2.49
CA MET A 83 5.03 -0.56 -2.17
C MET A 83 5.41 -1.34 -3.42
N PHE A 84 4.52 -1.55 -4.39
CA PHE A 84 4.88 -2.12 -5.68
C PHE A 84 5.93 -1.28 -6.40
N ARG A 85 5.80 0.05 -6.38
CA ARG A 85 6.78 0.95 -6.98
C ARG A 85 8.13 0.89 -6.28
N VAL A 86 8.13 0.88 -4.94
CA VAL A 86 9.35 0.89 -4.12
C VAL A 86 10.05 -0.48 -4.14
N MET A 87 9.31 -1.59 -4.21
CA MET A 87 9.88 -2.95 -4.11
C MET A 87 10.10 -3.63 -5.47
N ALA A 88 9.72 -2.97 -6.57
CA ALA A 88 9.99 -3.45 -7.93
C ALA A 88 11.47 -3.87 -8.10
N PRO A 89 11.78 -4.84 -8.98
CA PRO A 89 10.87 -5.60 -9.84
C PRO A 89 10.07 -6.68 -9.09
N GLU A 90 10.46 -7.01 -7.87
CA GLU A 90 9.83 -8.08 -7.09
C GLU A 90 8.51 -7.61 -6.45
N PRO A 91 7.47 -8.45 -6.43
CA PRO A 91 6.22 -8.09 -5.79
C PRO A 91 6.42 -7.92 -4.26
N PRO A 92 5.76 -6.91 -3.64
CA PRO A 92 5.82 -6.68 -2.20
C PRO A 92 5.13 -7.78 -1.38
N PHE A 93 4.30 -8.62 -2.01
CA PHE A 93 3.51 -9.66 -1.35
C PHE A 93 3.73 -11.02 -2.03
N VAL A 94 3.68 -12.08 -1.23
CA VAL A 94 3.67 -13.47 -1.74
C VAL A 94 2.33 -13.81 -2.40
N ASP A 95 2.34 -14.76 -3.34
CA ASP A 95 1.23 -15.09 -4.24
C ASP A 95 -0.13 -15.29 -3.57
N LYS A 96 -0.14 -15.96 -2.41
CA LYS A 96 -1.37 -16.23 -1.66
C LYS A 96 -2.13 -14.95 -1.27
N TYR A 97 -1.45 -13.81 -1.17
CA TYR A 97 -2.06 -12.51 -0.87
C TYR A 97 -2.32 -11.66 -2.12
N LEU A 98 -1.64 -11.93 -3.24
CA LEU A 98 -1.74 -11.11 -4.45
C LEU A 98 -3.19 -11.03 -4.94
N ARG A 99 -3.95 -12.12 -4.89
CA ARG A 99 -5.37 -12.12 -5.28
C ARG A 99 -6.18 -11.06 -4.52
N ASP A 100 -6.04 -10.99 -3.21
CA ASP A 100 -6.80 -10.04 -2.38
C ASP A 100 -6.28 -8.60 -2.54
N VAL A 101 -4.98 -8.45 -2.75
CA VAL A 101 -4.35 -7.17 -3.11
C VAL A 101 -4.91 -6.63 -4.43
N PHE A 102 -4.98 -7.46 -5.48
CA PHE A 102 -5.52 -7.04 -6.76
C PHE A 102 -7.02 -6.76 -6.69
N LYS A 103 -7.80 -7.54 -5.95
CA LYS A 103 -9.21 -7.22 -5.69
C LYS A 103 -9.37 -5.85 -5.04
N LEU A 104 -8.54 -5.52 -4.05
CA LEU A 104 -8.54 -4.21 -3.41
C LEU A 104 -8.24 -3.10 -4.44
N ILE A 105 -7.18 -3.24 -5.24
CA ILE A 105 -6.82 -2.27 -6.28
C ILE A 105 -7.96 -2.10 -7.29
N LEU A 106 -8.50 -3.19 -7.83
CA LEU A 106 -9.60 -3.17 -8.80
C LEU A 106 -10.87 -2.50 -8.24
N SER A 107 -11.15 -2.68 -6.94
CA SER A 107 -12.27 -1.99 -6.29
C SER A 107 -12.12 -0.47 -6.27
N THR A 108 -10.90 0.07 -6.36
CA THR A 108 -10.70 1.51 -6.50
C THR A 108 -11.01 2.02 -7.91
N PHE A 109 -10.89 1.15 -8.92
CA PHE A 109 -11.16 1.49 -10.32
C PHE A 109 -12.65 1.52 -10.64
N THR A 110 -13.46 0.68 -9.99
CA THR A 110 -14.91 0.73 -10.16
C THR A 110 -15.48 2.08 -9.72
N GLU A 111 -14.79 2.79 -8.82
CA GLU A 111 -15.17 4.11 -8.35
C GLU A 111 -14.54 5.25 -9.18
N LEU A 112 -13.79 4.97 -10.25
CA LEU A 112 -13.27 5.99 -11.18
C LEU A 112 -14.33 6.59 -12.10
N ALA A 113 -15.47 5.91 -12.28
CA ALA A 113 -16.57 6.42 -13.09
C ALA A 113 -17.16 7.73 -12.51
N ASP A 114 -17.01 7.97 -11.21
CA ASP A 114 -17.41 9.21 -10.54
C ASP A 114 -16.28 10.25 -10.61
N THR A 115 -16.23 10.99 -11.72
CA THR A 115 -15.23 12.04 -11.98
C THR A 115 -15.45 13.31 -11.17
N ALA A 116 -16.65 13.50 -10.59
CA ALA A 116 -16.96 14.62 -9.72
C ALA A 116 -16.48 14.39 -8.27
N SER A 117 -16.10 13.15 -7.93
CA SER A 117 -15.62 12.78 -6.61
C SER A 117 -14.33 13.55 -6.24
N PRO A 118 -14.21 14.10 -5.02
CA PRO A 118 -12.95 14.67 -4.54
C PRO A 118 -11.83 13.62 -4.40
N LEU A 119 -12.18 12.32 -4.47
CA LEU A 119 -11.26 11.20 -4.43
C LEU A 119 -10.77 10.76 -5.81
N PHE A 120 -11.32 11.31 -6.90
CA PHE A 120 -10.99 10.91 -8.27
C PHE A 120 -9.49 10.98 -8.55
N SER A 121 -8.83 12.09 -8.21
CA SER A 121 -7.39 12.27 -8.42
C SER A 121 -6.54 11.21 -7.72
N ARG A 122 -6.94 10.77 -6.52
CA ARG A 122 -6.26 9.71 -5.77
C ARG A 122 -6.44 8.35 -6.45
N ARG A 123 -7.66 8.04 -6.90
CA ARG A 123 -7.97 6.80 -7.62
C ARG A 123 -7.23 6.74 -8.97
N ALA A 124 -7.16 7.87 -9.70
CA ALA A 124 -6.45 7.96 -10.97
C ALA A 124 -4.95 7.72 -10.81
N LYS A 125 -4.33 8.27 -9.75
CA LYS A 125 -2.92 8.03 -9.42
C LYS A 125 -2.61 6.57 -9.10
N ILE A 126 -3.56 5.85 -8.48
CA ILE A 126 -3.42 4.40 -8.25
C ILE A 126 -3.36 3.68 -9.60
N ALA A 127 -4.30 3.97 -10.51
CA ALA A 127 -4.33 3.35 -11.84
C ALA A 127 -3.04 3.62 -12.64
N GLU A 128 -2.57 4.87 -12.63
CA GLU A 128 -1.31 5.27 -13.28
C GLU A 128 -0.12 4.47 -12.75
N THR A 129 0.00 4.34 -11.43
CA THR A 129 1.13 3.63 -10.83
C THR A 129 1.07 2.12 -11.11
N VAL A 130 -0.11 1.52 -11.06
CA VAL A 130 -0.32 0.10 -11.41
C VAL A 130 0.10 -0.18 -12.86
N ALA A 131 -0.27 0.71 -13.79
CA ALA A 131 0.11 0.59 -15.20
C ALA A 131 1.63 0.70 -15.38
N ARG A 132 2.26 1.70 -14.74
CA ARG A 132 3.71 1.93 -14.80
C ARG A 132 4.52 0.76 -14.23
N CYS A 133 4.08 0.20 -13.10
CA CYS A 133 4.76 -0.91 -12.44
C CYS A 133 4.44 -2.28 -13.08
N LYS A 134 3.61 -2.31 -14.14
CA LYS A 134 3.16 -3.53 -14.81
C LYS A 134 2.58 -4.58 -13.84
N CYS A 135 1.99 -4.13 -12.72
CA CYS A 135 1.53 -5.04 -11.67
C CYS A 135 0.52 -6.07 -12.19
N CYS A 136 -0.28 -5.70 -13.20
CA CYS A 136 -1.27 -6.59 -13.81
C CYS A 136 -0.68 -7.84 -14.48
N VAL A 137 0.62 -7.85 -14.84
CA VAL A 137 1.28 -9.02 -15.44
C VAL A 137 1.65 -10.07 -14.38
N ILE A 138 1.72 -9.68 -13.10
CA ILE A 138 2.12 -10.55 -11.98
C ILE A 138 1.06 -11.64 -11.72
N VAL A 139 -0.21 -11.42 -12.11
CA VAL A 139 -1.31 -12.40 -11.96
C VAL A 139 -1.33 -13.45 -13.09
N GLY A 140 -0.39 -13.38 -14.03
CA GLY A 140 -0.43 -14.13 -15.29
C GLY A 140 0.27 -15.50 -15.34
N TYR A 141 0.64 -16.10 -14.19
CA TYR A 141 1.27 -17.44 -14.15
C TYR A 141 0.51 -18.40 -13.24
#